data_AF-A0A965IVF2-F1
#
_entry.id   AF-A0A965IVF2-F1
#
_cell.length_a   1.000
_cell.length_b   1.000
_cell.length_c   1.000
_cell.angle_alpha   90.00
_cell.angle_beta   90.00
_cell.angle_gamma   90.00
#
_symmetry.space_group_name_H-M   'P 1'
#
loop_
_entity.id
_entity.type
_entity.pdbx_description
1 polymer ?
#
loop_
_entity_poly.entity_id
_entity_poly.type
_entity_poly.pdbx_seq_one_letter_code
_entity_poly.pdbx_strand_id
1 'polypeptide(L)' 'MRGSTPCHGPDTARYGGNTSCVSVEAPGTMPIVLDMGTGIRYFGEQFRGRPFRGTALVTHLHWDHVQGVPFF' A
#
# COMPACT_ATOMS: atom_id res chain seq x y z
N MET A 1 -2.46 6.55 -16.66
CA MET A 1 -2.87 7.11 -15.35
C MET A 1 -2.75 5.99 -14.33
N ARG A 2 -1.99 6.16 -13.24
CA ARG A 2 -1.79 5.13 -12.20
C ARG A 2 -2.83 5.18 -11.08
N GLY A 3 -3.55 6.29 -10.94
CA GLY A 3 -4.47 6.55 -9.83
C GLY A 3 -5.85 5.93 -10.01
N SER A 4 -5.97 4.78 -10.67
CA SER A 4 -7.27 4.07 -10.78
C SER A 4 -7.08 2.57 -10.95
N THR A 5 -6.08 2.16 -11.75
CA THR A 5 -5.70 0.76 -11.90
C THR A 5 -4.18 0.62 -11.85
N PRO A 6 -3.65 -0.45 -11.22
CA PRO A 6 -2.23 -0.73 -11.29
C PRO A 6 -1.84 -1.01 -12.74
N CYS A 7 -0.71 -0.46 -13.18
CA CYS A 7 -0.22 -0.63 -14.54
C CYS A 7 1.21 -1.16 -14.49
N HIS A 8 1.42 -2.34 -15.07
CA HIS A 8 2.73 -2.97 -15.23
C HIS A 8 3.13 -2.98 -16.70
N GLY A 9 4.40 -2.68 -17.00
CA GLY A 9 4.98 -2.79 -18.33
C GLY A 9 6.26 -1.96 -18.50
N PRO A 10 7.00 -2.14 -19.60
CA PRO A 10 8.25 -1.43 -19.87
C PRO A 10 8.12 0.09 -19.73
N ASP A 11 7.02 0.65 -20.23
CA ASP A 11 6.75 2.10 -20.20
C ASP A 11 6.56 2.67 -18.78
N THR A 12 6.28 1.79 -17.81
CA THR A 12 6.02 2.17 -16.42
C THR A 12 7.13 1.74 -15.46
N ALA A 13 8.15 1.04 -15.96
CA ALA A 13 9.19 0.38 -15.15
C ALA A 13 10.00 1.36 -14.29
N ARG A 14 10.24 2.59 -14.78
CA ARG A 14 10.97 3.62 -14.04
C ARG A 14 10.39 3.92 -12.65
N TYR A 15 9.07 3.82 -12.50
CA TYR A 15 8.37 4.21 -11.26
C TYR A 15 7.61 3.07 -10.59
N GLY A 16 7.60 1.86 -11.18
CA GLY A 16 6.79 0.74 -10.69
C GLY A 16 5.31 0.86 -11.05
N GLY A 17 4.51 -0.17 -10.74
CA GLY A 17 3.12 -0.29 -11.19
C GLY A 17 2.05 -0.25 -10.10
N ASN A 18 2.45 -0.09 -8.85
CA ASN A 18 1.54 -0.15 -7.71
C ASN A 18 0.70 1.13 -7.54
N THR A 19 -0.48 0.98 -6.95
CA THR A 19 -1.32 2.11 -6.52
C THR A 19 -0.96 2.59 -5.10
N SER A 20 -1.53 3.71 -4.67
CA SER A 20 -1.12 4.48 -3.48
C SER A 20 -0.99 3.61 -2.22
N CYS A 21 0.18 3.67 -1.59
CA CYS A 21 0.46 3.08 -0.28
C CYS A 21 1.76 3.68 0.26
N VAL A 22 1.70 4.29 1.43
CA VAL A 22 2.88 4.83 2.14
C VAL A 22 2.83 4.38 3.59
N SER A 23 3.91 3.77 4.09
CA SER A 23 4.08 3.52 5.53
C SER A 23 4.90 4.64 6.17
N VAL A 24 4.49 5.03 7.37
CA VAL A 24 5.21 5.96 8.23
C VAL A 24 5.56 5.23 9.52
N GLU A 25 6.85 5.16 9.81
CA GLU A 25 7.40 4.40 10.93
C GLU A 25 8.24 5.33 11.81
N ALA A 26 8.11 5.17 13.13
CA ALA A 26 8.96 5.83 14.10
C ALA A 26 9.35 4.83 15.22
N PRO A 27 10.56 4.93 15.79
CA PRO A 27 10.99 4.04 16.85
C PRO A 27 10.02 4.06 18.06
N GLY A 28 9.58 2.88 18.48
CA GLY A 28 8.70 2.73 19.65
C GLY A 28 7.23 3.08 19.43
N THR A 29 6.82 3.42 18.20
CA THR A 29 5.41 3.69 17.88
C THR A 29 4.85 2.63 16.95
N MET A 30 3.52 2.50 16.97
CA MET A 30 2.83 1.70 15.96
C MET A 30 2.91 2.41 14.59
N PRO A 31 3.15 1.68 13.50
CA PRO A 31 3.19 2.25 12.15
C PRO A 31 1.83 2.83 11.73
N ILE A 32 1.89 3.86 10.90
CA ILE A 32 0.72 4.42 10.21
C ILE A 32 0.85 4.10 8.71
N VAL A 33 -0.23 3.62 8.12
CA VAL A 33 -0.33 3.38 6.67
C VAL A 33 -1.25 4.44 6.06
N LEU A 34 -0.76 5.16 5.06
CA LEU A 34 -1.53 6.10 4.26
C LEU A 34 -1.92 5.41 2.95
N ASP A 35 -3.22 5.22 2.77
CA ASP A 35 -3.83 4.42 1.71
C ASP A 35 -3.39 2.95 1.68
N MET A 36 -4.28 2.09 1.22
CA MET A 36 -4.12 0.63 1.18
C MET A 36 -4.30 0.10 -0.25
N GLY A 37 -3.69 0.80 -1.22
CA GLY A 37 -3.61 0.36 -2.60
C GLY A 37 -2.69 -0.85 -2.78
N THR A 38 -2.41 -1.26 -4.02
CA THR A 38 -1.68 -2.52 -4.30
C THR A 38 -0.24 -2.53 -3.77
N GLY A 39 0.32 -1.37 -3.40
CA GLY A 39 1.61 -1.29 -2.72
C GLY A 39 1.62 -1.91 -1.32
N ILE A 40 0.47 -2.04 -0.66
CA ILE A 40 0.40 -2.55 0.72
C ILE A 40 0.87 -3.99 0.86
N ARG A 41 0.77 -4.80 -0.20
CA ARG A 41 1.27 -6.18 -0.22
C ARG A 41 2.74 -6.28 0.21
N TYR A 42 3.58 -5.35 -0.26
CA TYR A 42 5.01 -5.36 0.05
C TYR A 42 5.30 -4.96 1.50
N PHE A 43 4.44 -4.13 2.08
CA PHE A 43 4.47 -3.82 3.50
C PHE A 43 4.06 -5.06 4.32
N GLY A 44 3.02 -5.79 3.91
CA GLY A 44 2.58 -7.05 4.51
C GLY A 44 3.67 -8.13 4.60
N GLU A 45 4.48 -8.28 3.55
CA GLU A 45 5.59 -9.25 3.50
C GLU A 45 6.60 -9.08 4.66
N GLN A 46 6.75 -7.86 5.18
CA GLN A 46 7.65 -7.59 6.30
C GLN A 46 7.23 -8.30 7.58
N PHE A 47 5.93 -8.61 7.73
CA PHE A 47 5.38 -9.25 8.91
C PHE A 47 5.42 -10.78 8.86
N ARG A 48 5.77 -11.38 7.70
CA ARG A 48 5.91 -12.85 7.53
C ARG A 48 4.73 -13.65 8.09
N GLY A 49 3.50 -13.20 7.81
CA GLY A 49 2.27 -13.82 8.29
C GLY A 49 1.90 -13.52 9.75
N ARG A 50 2.66 -12.67 10.44
CA ARG A 50 2.27 -12.15 11.76
C ARG A 50 1.20 -11.06 11.59
N PRO A 51 0.25 -10.94 12.53
CA PRO A 51 -0.73 -9.87 12.46
C PRO A 51 -0.07 -8.50 12.51
N PHE A 52 -0.43 -7.65 11.56
CA PHE A 52 -0.17 -6.23 11.64
C PHE A 52 -1.04 -5.59 12.73
N ARG A 53 -0.44 -4.68 13.49
CA ARG A 53 -1.17 -3.74 14.34
C ARG A 53 -0.68 -2.34 14.01
N GLY A 54 -1.62 -1.41 13.84
CA GLY A 54 -1.33 -0.03 13.49
C GLY A 54 -2.60 0.69 13.05
N THR A 55 -2.41 1.88 12.48
CA THR A 55 -3.51 2.71 11.98
C THR A 55 -3.40 2.84 10.47
N ALA A 56 -4.52 2.64 9.76
CA ALA A 56 -4.62 2.96 8.34
C ALA A 56 -5.49 4.21 8.18
N LEU A 57 -4.98 5.20 7.43
CA LEU A 57 -5.71 6.41 7.04
C LEU A 57 -5.93 6.36 5.53
N VAL A 58 -7.19 6.25 5.13
CA VAL A 58 -7.57 6.25 3.71
C VAL A 58 -7.93 7.69 3.33
N THR A 59 -7.22 8.24 2.34
CA THR A 59 -7.41 9.66 1.95
C THR A 59 -8.79 9.90 1.34
N HIS A 60 -9.28 8.95 0.54
CA HIS A 60 -10.61 8.94 -0.05
C HIS A 60 -10.95 7.53 -0.56
N LEU A 61 -12.24 7.26 -0.79
CA LEU A 61 -12.73 5.92 -1.12
C LEU A 61 -12.73 5.63 -2.63
N HIS A 62 -11.60 5.80 -3.30
CA HIS A 62 -11.40 5.21 -4.62
C HIS A 62 -10.81 3.80 -4.51
N TRP A 63 -11.13 2.95 -5.48
CA TRP A 63 -10.74 1.54 -5.43
C TRP A 63 -9.22 1.35 -5.34
N ASP A 64 -8.45 2.21 -6.02
CA ASP A 64 -7.00 2.16 -6.00
C ASP A 64 -6.35 2.52 -4.66
N HIS A 65 -7.14 3.04 -3.71
CA HIS A 65 -6.73 3.32 -2.33
C HIS A 65 -7.07 2.19 -1.34
N VAL A 66 -7.84 1.17 -1.75
CA VAL A 66 -8.32 0.10 -0.84
C VAL A 66 -8.17 -1.32 -1.41
N GLN A 67 -7.96 -1.46 -2.72
CA GLN A 67 -7.89 -2.76 -3.40
C GLN A 67 -6.76 -3.68 -2.95
N GLY A 68 -5.77 -3.17 -2.21
CA GLY A 68 -4.66 -3.95 -1.68
C GLY A 68 -5.03 -4.78 -0.45
N VAL A 69 -6.09 -4.43 0.28
CA VAL A 69 -6.47 -5.05 1.56
C VAL A 69 -6.62 -6.57 1.49
N PRO A 70 -7.23 -7.19 0.46
CA PRO A 70 -7.36 -8.64 0.38
C PRO A 70 -6.04 -9.39 0.15
N PHE A 71 -4.96 -8.67 -0.17
CA PHE A 71 -3.64 -9.23 -0.52
C PHE A 71 -2.55 -8.79 0.47
N PHE A 72 -2.96 -8.24 1.61
CA PHE A 72 -2.10 -7.78 2.70
C PHE A 72 -1.81 -8.90 3.70
#